data_AF-A0A645I740-F1
#
_entry.id   AF-A0A645I740-F1
#
_cell.length_a   1.000
_cell.length_b   1.000
_cell.length_c   1.000
_cell.angle_alpha   90.00
_cell.angle_beta   90.00
_cell.angle_gamma   90.00
#
_symmetry.space_group_name_H-M   'P 1'
#
loop_
_entity.id
_entity.type
_entity.pdbx_description
1 polymer ?
#
loop_
_entity_poly.entity_id
_entity_poly.type
_entity_poly.pdbx_seq_one_letter_code
_entity_poly.pdbx_strand_id
1 'polypeptide(L)'
;MAIREWKTFLIPYEQAVEELKVKFRSIRTEYRRKNEYSPIEFVTGRVKELSSIFEKANKFDIPLDKIEYEMEDISGIRVMCQFVDDIEKVVGLIRQRSDMRIMYEKDYVTNVKGSGYRSYHVIVKYPVNGRWDKGYFSRVSNKDLSHELLGNYRAFIKL
;
A
#
# COMPACT_ATOMS: atom_id res chain seq x y z
N MET A 1 16.77 1.46 -18.42
CA MET A 1 15.39 0.95 -18.55
C MET A 1 14.57 2.02 -19.26
N ALA A 2 13.89 1.68 -20.36
CA ALA A 2 13.14 2.62 -21.20
C ALA A 2 11.84 3.10 -20.51
N ILE A 3 11.26 4.22 -20.92
CA ILE A 3 10.01 4.75 -20.32
C ILE A 3 8.84 3.75 -20.45
N ARG A 4 8.77 2.99 -21.55
CA ARG A 4 7.72 1.97 -21.76
C ARG A 4 7.82 0.83 -20.74
N GLU A 5 9.04 0.45 -20.40
CA GLU A 5 9.34 -0.60 -19.43
C GLU A 5 8.88 -0.23 -18.01
N TRP A 6 9.04 1.04 -17.64
CA TRP A 6 8.57 1.57 -16.36
C TRP A 6 7.04 1.62 -16.24
N LYS A 7 6.34 1.92 -17.34
CA LYS A 7 4.86 1.84 -17.34
C LYS A 7 4.40 0.42 -17.05
N THR A 8 5.01 -0.59 -17.68
CA THR A 8 4.70 -2.00 -17.40
C THR A 8 5.05 -2.41 -15.97
N PHE A 9 6.17 -1.92 -15.43
CA PHE A 9 6.58 -2.16 -14.04
C PHE A 9 5.55 -1.66 -13.01
N LEU A 10 4.89 -0.53 -13.27
CA LEU A 10 3.92 0.06 -12.34
C LEU A 10 2.54 -0.60 -12.35
N ILE A 11 2.20 -1.37 -13.38
CA ILE A 11 0.87 -1.98 -13.55
C ILE A 11 0.42 -2.79 -12.30
N PRO A 12 1.25 -3.68 -11.71
CA PRO A 12 0.82 -4.43 -10.52
C PRO A 12 0.56 -3.54 -9.31
N TYR A 13 1.26 -2.40 -9.21
CA TYR A 13 1.05 -1.42 -8.15
C TYR A 13 -0.27 -0.67 -8.33
N GLU A 14 -0.61 -0.32 -9.57
CA GLU A 14 -1.91 0.30 -9.92
C GLU A 14 -3.06 -0.65 -9.60
N GLN A 15 -2.92 -1.92 -10.02
CA GLN A 15 -3.91 -2.96 -9.76
C GLN A 15 -4.12 -3.16 -8.25
N ALA A 16 -3.05 -3.32 -7.47
CA ALA A 16 -3.15 -3.47 -6.02
C ALA A 16 -3.87 -2.29 -5.35
N VAL A 17 -3.60 -1.06 -5.81
CA VAL A 17 -4.25 0.13 -5.27
C VAL A 17 -5.76 0.07 -5.50
N GLU A 18 -6.21 -0.31 -6.69
CA GLU A 18 -7.64 -0.43 -6.99
C GLU A 18 -8.31 -1.57 -6.21
N GLU A 19 -7.67 -2.73 -6.10
CA GLU A 19 -8.18 -3.86 -5.33
C GLU A 19 -8.31 -3.50 -3.83
N LEU A 20 -7.27 -2.92 -3.24
CA LEU A 20 -7.28 -2.52 -1.84
C LEU A 20 -8.31 -1.40 -1.58
N LYS A 21 -8.46 -0.44 -2.50
CA LYS A 21 -9.52 0.59 -2.39
C LYS A 21 -10.89 -0.04 -2.29
N VAL A 22 -11.20 -1.03 -3.13
CA VAL A 22 -12.49 -1.73 -3.08
C VAL A 22 -12.66 -2.48 -1.76
N LYS A 23 -11.63 -3.23 -1.34
CA LYS A 23 -11.64 -4.03 -0.09
C LYS A 23 -11.82 -3.17 1.17
N PHE A 24 -11.16 -2.01 1.25
CA PHE A 24 -11.34 -1.11 2.40
C PHE A 24 -12.67 -0.35 2.35
N ARG A 25 -13.17 -0.01 1.15
CA ARG A 25 -14.51 0.59 1.00
C ARG A 25 -15.61 -0.38 1.40
N SER A 26 -15.46 -1.67 1.10
CA SER A 26 -16.47 -2.66 1.44
C SER A 26 -16.66 -2.82 2.94
N ILE A 27 -15.59 -2.64 3.75
CA ILE A 27 -15.68 -2.60 5.21
C ILE A 27 -16.66 -1.49 5.65
N ARG A 28 -16.49 -0.26 5.15
CA ARG A 28 -17.41 0.85 5.44
C ARG A 28 -18.85 0.51 5.03
N THR A 29 -19.03 -0.09 3.86
CA THR A 29 -20.35 -0.51 3.37
C THR A 29 -20.98 -1.56 4.27
N GLU A 30 -20.20 -2.50 4.80
CA GLU A 30 -20.67 -3.54 5.72
C GLU A 30 -21.21 -2.94 7.02
N TYR A 31 -20.44 -2.05 7.68
CA TYR A 31 -20.89 -1.34 8.89
C TYR A 31 -22.20 -0.58 8.64
N ARG A 32 -22.29 0.15 7.51
CA ARG A 32 -23.51 0.88 7.14
C ARG A 32 -24.71 -0.02 6.95
N ARG A 33 -24.52 -1.21 6.36
CA ARG A 33 -25.62 -2.19 6.16
C ARG A 33 -26.10 -2.78 7.48
N LYS A 34 -25.23 -2.89 8.48
CA LYS A 34 -25.60 -3.31 9.85
C LYS A 34 -26.16 -2.15 10.69
N ASN A 35 -26.30 -0.96 10.11
CA ASN A 35 -26.69 0.26 10.81
C ASN A 35 -25.75 0.62 11.98
N GLU A 36 -24.47 0.31 11.82
CA GLU A 36 -23.40 0.52 12.78
C GLU A 36 -22.51 1.71 12.37
N TYR A 37 -21.83 2.30 13.35
CA TYR A 37 -20.78 3.29 13.12
C TYR A 37 -19.58 2.65 12.42
N SER A 38 -19.17 3.20 11.27
CA SER A 38 -17.98 2.75 10.54
C SER A 38 -16.74 3.51 11.03
N PRO A 39 -15.66 2.82 11.45
CA PRO A 39 -14.40 3.48 11.78
C PRO A 39 -13.68 4.06 10.54
N ILE A 40 -14.06 3.61 9.34
CA ILE A 40 -13.55 4.15 8.07
C ILE A 40 -14.52 5.19 7.52
N GLU A 41 -14.03 6.41 7.30
CA GLU A 41 -14.77 7.50 6.67
C GLU A 41 -14.51 7.56 5.17
N PHE A 42 -13.25 7.55 4.72
CA PHE A 42 -12.93 7.52 3.29
C PHE A 42 -11.69 6.69 2.99
N VAL A 43 -11.63 6.17 1.76
CA VAL A 43 -10.47 5.44 1.26
C VAL A 43 -10.04 6.03 -0.09
N THR A 44 -8.80 6.47 -0.13
CA THR A 44 -8.12 6.91 -1.36
C THR A 44 -6.86 6.08 -1.55
N GLY A 45 -6.29 6.12 -2.75
CA GLY A 45 -5.06 5.41 -3.04
C GLY A 45 -4.46 5.92 -4.34
N ARG A 46 -3.15 5.78 -4.48
CA ARG A 46 -2.43 6.17 -5.69
C ARG A 46 -1.12 5.41 -5.82
N VAL A 47 -0.61 5.36 -7.05
CA VAL A 47 0.78 5.02 -7.35
C VAL A 47 1.57 6.33 -7.47
N LYS A 48 2.83 6.30 -7.06
CA LYS A 48 3.76 7.42 -7.13
C LYS A 48 4.16 7.65 -8.59
N GLU A 49 4.18 8.91 -9.02
CA GLU A 49 4.66 9.28 -10.36
C GLU A 49 6.11 8.87 -10.57
N LEU A 50 6.46 8.49 -11.80
CA LEU A 50 7.82 8.04 -12.15
C LEU A 50 8.89 9.08 -11.80
N SER A 51 8.61 10.36 -12.05
CA SER A 51 9.51 11.46 -11.67
C SER A 51 9.82 11.43 -10.16
N SER A 52 8.79 11.30 -9.33
CA SER A 52 8.95 11.23 -7.88
C SER A 52 9.60 9.92 -7.41
N ILE A 53 9.43 8.81 -8.14
CA ILE A 53 10.16 7.56 -7.87
C ILE A 53 11.65 7.79 -8.13
N PHE A 54 12.04 8.34 -9.29
CA PHE A 54 13.45 8.60 -9.60
C PHE A 54 14.09 9.64 -8.68
N GLU A 55 13.39 10.72 -8.35
CA GLU A 55 13.85 11.70 -7.38
C GLU A 55 14.12 11.07 -6.01
N LYS A 56 13.23 10.18 -5.56
CA LYS A 56 13.40 9.48 -4.30
C LYS A 56 14.55 8.48 -4.36
N ALA A 57 14.64 7.70 -5.44
CA ALA A 57 15.72 6.76 -5.65
C ALA A 57 17.08 7.47 -5.60
N ASN A 58 17.22 8.58 -6.33
CA ASN A 58 18.44 9.41 -6.31
C ASN A 58 18.73 9.96 -4.90
N LYS A 59 17.72 10.51 -4.22
CA LYS A 59 17.89 11.07 -2.87
C LYS A 59 18.39 10.05 -1.84
N PHE A 60 18.01 8.79 -1.99
CA PHE A 60 18.38 7.71 -1.07
C PHE A 60 19.43 6.75 -1.66
N ASP A 61 20.05 7.11 -2.79
CA ASP A 61 21.04 6.30 -3.51
C ASP A 61 20.58 4.86 -3.79
N ILE A 62 19.30 4.69 -4.15
CA ILE A 62 18.70 3.41 -4.48
C ILE A 62 18.97 3.12 -5.97
N PRO A 63 19.70 2.04 -6.31
CA PRO A 63 19.89 1.63 -7.69
C PRO A 63 18.56 1.32 -8.38
N LEU A 64 18.43 1.67 -9.67
CA LEU A 64 17.16 1.53 -10.40
C LEU A 64 16.64 0.09 -10.45
N ASP A 65 17.54 -0.89 -10.47
CA ASP A 65 17.25 -2.34 -10.45
C ASP A 65 16.83 -2.85 -9.07
N LYS A 66 17.00 -2.05 -8.01
CA LYS A 66 16.61 -2.38 -6.63
C LYS A 66 15.38 -1.63 -6.13
N ILE A 67 14.83 -0.70 -6.92
CA ILE A 67 13.68 0.13 -6.53
C ILE A 67 12.51 -0.72 -6.01
N GLU A 68 12.24 -1.86 -6.64
CA GLU A 68 11.14 -2.74 -6.22
C GLU A 68 11.27 -3.28 -4.81
N TYR A 69 12.49 -3.61 -4.39
CA TYR A 69 12.73 -4.24 -3.09
C TYR A 69 12.96 -3.20 -2.00
N GLU A 70 13.61 -2.08 -2.35
CA GLU A 70 14.05 -1.08 -1.39
C GLU A 70 13.06 0.10 -1.24
N MET A 71 12.18 0.34 -2.22
CA MET A 71 11.19 1.42 -2.16
C MET A 71 9.79 0.93 -1.78
N GLU A 72 9.40 1.17 -0.54
CA GLU A 72 8.14 0.66 0.03
C GLU A 72 6.90 1.55 -0.24
N ASP A 73 7.09 2.75 -0.80
CA ASP A 73 6.03 3.75 -1.02
C ASP A 73 5.79 4.05 -2.51
N ILE A 74 6.00 3.06 -3.37
CA ILE A 74 5.61 3.11 -4.79
C ILE A 74 4.08 3.20 -4.88
N SER A 75 3.37 2.41 -4.08
CA SER A 75 1.91 2.42 -3.95
C SER A 75 1.51 2.78 -2.53
N GLY A 76 0.45 3.58 -2.42
CA GLY A 76 -0.07 4.03 -1.13
C GLY A 76 -1.59 3.99 -1.08
N ILE A 77 -2.13 3.38 -0.02
CA ILE A 77 -3.54 3.52 0.35
C ILE A 77 -3.64 4.51 1.49
N ARG A 78 -4.62 5.40 1.45
CA ARG A 78 -4.97 6.28 2.57
C ARG A 78 -6.36 5.93 3.09
N VAL A 79 -6.43 5.51 4.35
CA VAL A 79 -7.68 5.28 5.07
C VAL A 79 -7.88 6.42 6.04
N MET A 80 -8.97 7.16 5.87
CA MET A 80 -9.34 8.29 6.72
C MET A 80 -10.36 7.85 7.76
N CYS A 81 -10.13 8.21 9.02
CA CYS A 81 -11.00 7.93 10.15
C CYS A 81 -11.55 9.25 10.72
N GLN A 82 -12.71 9.24 11.38
CA GLN A 82 -13.24 10.48 11.99
C GLN A 82 -12.58 10.77 13.34
N PHE A 83 -12.31 9.74 14.14
CA PHE A 83 -11.72 9.88 15.48
C PHE A 83 -10.37 9.16 15.59
N VAL A 84 -9.54 9.64 16.52
CA VAL A 84 -8.22 9.04 16.82
C VAL A 84 -8.38 7.58 17.21
N ASP A 85 -9.39 7.28 18.03
CA ASP A 85 -9.65 5.94 18.55
C ASP A 85 -10.06 4.93 17.47
N ASP A 86 -10.55 5.41 16.32
CA ASP A 86 -10.91 4.54 15.19
C ASP A 86 -9.69 4.00 14.45
N ILE A 87 -8.53 4.65 14.59
CA ILE A 87 -7.29 4.20 13.96
C ILE A 87 -6.96 2.78 14.43
N GLU A 88 -7.01 2.52 15.73
CA GLU A 88 -6.73 1.19 16.28
C GLU A 88 -7.77 0.15 15.83
N LYS A 89 -9.04 0.56 15.66
CA LYS A 89 -10.07 -0.33 15.10
C LYS A 89 -9.75 -0.70 13.66
N VAL A 90 -9.36 0.26 12.83
CA VAL A 90 -8.97 0.01 11.43
C VAL A 90 -7.72 -0.87 11.35
N VAL A 91 -6.71 -0.61 12.18
CA VAL A 91 -5.50 -1.45 12.25
C VAL A 91 -5.88 -2.87 12.68
N GLY A 92 -6.74 -3.02 13.68
CA GLY A 92 -7.28 -4.31 14.12
C GLY A 92 -7.96 -5.08 13.00
N LEU A 93 -8.78 -4.39 12.18
CA LEU A 93 -9.41 -4.98 11.00
C LEU A 93 -8.36 -5.44 9.97
N ILE A 94 -7.27 -4.68 9.77
CA ILE A 94 -6.18 -5.07 8.86
C ILE A 94 -5.43 -6.30 9.40
N ARG A 95 -5.13 -6.36 10.70
CA ARG A 95 -4.44 -7.49 11.35
C ARG A 95 -5.21 -8.81 11.22
N GLN A 96 -6.53 -8.76 11.12
CA GLN A 96 -7.39 -9.93 10.99
C GLN A 96 -7.51 -10.45 9.55
N ARG A 97 -6.97 -9.73 8.55
CA ARG A 97 -7.08 -10.12 7.15
C ARG A 97 -6.09 -11.24 6.80
N SER A 98 -6.55 -12.20 5.99
CA SER A 98 -5.73 -13.30 5.47
C SER A 98 -5.19 -13.06 4.06
N ASP A 99 -5.67 -12.02 3.37
CA ASP A 99 -5.30 -11.70 1.99
C ASP A 99 -4.12 -10.73 1.88
N MET A 100 -3.50 -10.38 3.01
CA MET A 100 -2.29 -9.56 3.07
C MET A 100 -1.50 -9.91 4.32
N ARG A 101 -0.19 -9.64 4.30
CA ARG A 101 0.68 -9.82 5.46
C ARG A 101 1.23 -8.49 5.93
N ILE A 102 1.05 -8.16 7.20
CA ILE A 102 1.71 -6.99 7.79
C ILE A 102 3.20 -7.30 7.93
N MET A 103 4.05 -6.45 7.36
CA MET A 103 5.50 -6.53 7.47
C MET A 103 5.96 -5.78 8.73
N TYR A 104 5.50 -4.54 8.91
CA TYR A 104 5.72 -3.76 10.12
C TYR A 104 4.77 -2.56 10.22
N GLU A 105 4.70 -1.99 11.41
CA GLU A 105 3.80 -0.90 11.78
C GLU A 105 4.59 0.27 12.39
N LYS A 106 4.17 1.51 12.12
CA LYS A 106 4.76 2.73 12.70
C LYS A 106 3.64 3.63 13.23
N ASP A 107 3.55 3.72 14.55
CA ASP A 107 2.58 4.56 15.26
C ASP A 107 3.12 5.97 15.49
N TYR A 108 2.57 6.95 14.77
CA TYR A 108 2.80 8.39 15.00
C TYR A 108 1.56 9.08 15.59
N VAL A 109 0.60 8.31 16.11
CA VAL A 109 -0.61 8.81 16.78
C VAL A 109 -0.33 8.98 18.26
N THR A 110 0.21 7.94 18.91
CA THR A 110 0.65 8.00 20.31
C THR A 110 1.97 8.76 20.45
N ASN A 111 2.90 8.54 19.51
CA ASN A 111 4.18 9.23 19.42
C ASN A 111 4.10 10.45 18.49
N VAL A 112 3.37 11.47 18.95
CA VAL A 112 3.12 12.71 18.18
C VAL A 112 4.44 13.40 17.87
N LYS A 113 4.68 13.71 16.58
CA LYS A 113 5.81 14.55 16.19
C LYS A 113 5.60 15.98 16.69
N GLY A 114 6.68 16.71 16.98
CA GLY A 114 6.61 18.12 17.39
C GLY A 114 5.87 19.06 16.41
N SER A 115 5.62 18.60 15.18
CA SER A 115 4.79 19.29 14.19
C SER A 115 3.26 19.11 14.37
N GLY A 116 2.80 18.31 15.34
CA GLY A 116 1.38 17.97 15.53
C GLY A 116 0.83 16.92 14.54
N TYR A 117 1.69 16.33 13.71
CA TYR A 117 1.28 15.32 12.73
C TYR A 117 0.90 14.00 13.41
N ARG A 118 -0.28 13.46 13.09
CA ARG A 118 -0.77 12.16 13.55
C ARG A 118 -1.12 11.26 12.37
N SER A 119 -0.54 10.06 12.34
CA SER A 119 -0.86 9.03 11.35
C SER A 119 -0.33 7.69 11.83
N TYR A 120 -1.00 6.63 11.43
CA TYR A 120 -0.52 5.26 11.64
C TYR A 120 -0.12 4.67 10.29
N HIS A 121 1.10 4.16 10.19
CA HIS A 121 1.57 3.55 8.95
C HIS A 121 1.63 2.04 9.11
N VAL A 122 0.93 1.33 8.25
CA VAL A 122 0.99 -0.14 8.15
C VAL A 122 1.63 -0.48 6.82
N ILE A 123 2.75 -1.19 6.85
CA ILE A 123 3.40 -1.69 5.64
C ILE A 123 2.98 -3.14 5.47
N VAL A 124 2.37 -3.45 4.35
CA VAL A 124 1.81 -4.75 4.04
C VAL A 124 2.44 -5.32 2.78
N LYS A 125 2.59 -6.64 2.75
CA LYS A 125 2.86 -7.41 1.56
C LYS A 125 1.52 -7.90 1.03
N TYR A 126 1.18 -7.50 -0.20
CA TYR A 126 -0.11 -7.81 -0.81
C TYR A 126 0.10 -8.58 -2.12
N PRO A 127 -0.49 -9.77 -2.25
CA PRO A 127 -0.37 -10.56 -3.46
C PRO A 127 -1.28 -10.02 -4.57
N VAL A 128 -0.70 -9.78 -5.75
CA VAL A 128 -1.45 -9.36 -6.94
C VAL A 128 -1.39 -10.45 -7.99
N ASN A 129 -2.57 -10.86 -8.46
CA ASN A 129 -2.70 -11.84 -9.54
C ASN A 129 -2.87 -11.13 -10.88
N GLY A 130 -2.07 -11.50 -11.88
CA GLY A 130 -2.16 -10.90 -13.20
C GLY A 130 -1.64 -11.79 -14.33
N ARG A 131 -2.00 -11.46 -15.56
CA ARG A 131 -1.60 -12.20 -16.78
C ARG A 131 -0.35 -11.62 -17.46
N TRP A 132 0.48 -10.89 -16.72
CA TRP A 132 1.60 -10.11 -17.25
C TRP A 132 2.74 -10.99 -17.81
N ASP A 133 3.50 -10.45 -18.75
CA ASP A 133 4.46 -11.21 -19.57
C ASP A 133 5.66 -11.72 -18.73
N LYS A 134 5.97 -13.01 -18.86
CA LYS A 134 6.93 -13.74 -17.99
C LYS A 134 8.35 -13.17 -18.03
N GLY A 135 8.76 -12.54 -19.13
CA GLY A 135 10.14 -12.06 -19.33
C GLY A 135 10.51 -10.82 -18.51
N TYR A 136 9.54 -9.99 -18.13
CA TYR A 136 9.80 -8.75 -17.39
C TYR A 136 9.85 -8.97 -15.88
N PHE A 137 8.93 -9.80 -15.37
CA PHE A 137 8.79 -10.04 -13.94
C PHE A 137 9.64 -11.20 -13.40
N SER A 138 10.11 -12.13 -14.24
CA SER A 138 11.09 -13.16 -13.81
C SER A 138 12.45 -12.59 -13.43
N ARG A 139 12.83 -11.42 -13.98
CA ARG A 139 14.06 -10.70 -13.61
C ARG A 139 13.94 -9.97 -12.25
N VAL A 140 12.70 -9.80 -11.79
CA VAL A 140 12.22 -9.02 -10.64
C VAL A 140 11.74 -9.95 -9.49
N SER A 141 11.32 -11.16 -9.80
CA SER A 141 10.97 -12.19 -8.82
C SER A 141 11.98 -13.32 -8.93
N ASN A 142 13.21 -13.07 -8.47
CA ASN A 142 14.19 -14.14 -8.30
C ASN A 142 13.96 -14.78 -6.92
N LYS A 143 12.79 -15.41 -6.74
CA LYS A 143 12.49 -16.53 -5.83
C LYS A 143 10.98 -16.83 -5.83
N ASP A 144 10.66 -17.93 -6.50
CA ASP A 144 9.53 -18.84 -6.27
C ASP A 144 8.07 -18.35 -6.44
N LEU A 145 7.39 -19.13 -7.29
CA LEU A 145 5.95 -19.42 -7.37
C LEU A 145 5.07 -18.59 -8.31
N SER A 146 4.32 -19.36 -9.10
CA SER A 146 3.21 -19.05 -10.00
C SER A 146 2.47 -17.72 -9.75
N HIS A 147 2.49 -16.85 -10.76
CA HIS A 147 1.51 -15.78 -11.02
C HIS A 147 1.30 -14.67 -9.96
N GLU A 148 2.02 -14.69 -8.83
CA GLU A 148 1.83 -13.77 -7.71
C GLU A 148 2.97 -12.74 -7.65
N LEU A 149 2.65 -11.47 -7.86
CA LEU A 149 3.57 -10.37 -7.55
C LEU A 149 3.40 -9.97 -6.09
N LEU A 150 4.51 -9.98 -5.39
CA LEU A 150 4.59 -9.71 -3.96
C LEU A 150 5.27 -8.35 -3.75
N GLY A 151 4.50 -7.27 -3.89
CA GLY A 151 4.99 -5.92 -3.60
C GLY A 151 4.94 -5.57 -2.12
N ASN A 152 5.76 -4.61 -1.70
CA ASN A 152 5.58 -3.90 -0.43
C ASN A 152 4.65 -2.70 -0.67
N TYR A 153 3.54 -2.65 0.04
CA TYR A 153 2.51 -1.63 -0.08
C TYR A 153 2.38 -0.89 1.23
N ARG A 154 2.24 0.44 1.17
CA ARG A 154 2.08 1.24 2.39
C ARG A 154 0.65 1.71 2.55
N ALA A 155 -0.02 1.21 3.58
CA ALA A 155 -1.28 1.77 4.04
C ALA A 155 -0.99 2.88 5.07
N PHE A 156 -1.50 4.07 4.78
CA PHE A 156 -1.46 5.24 5.64
C PHE A 156 -2.84 5.45 6.24
N ILE A 157 -2.99 5.23 7.54
CA ILE A 157 -4.21 5.57 8.26
C ILE A 157 -4.03 6.98 8.81
N LYS A 158 -4.96 7.87 8.49
CA LYS A 158 -4.94 9.27 8.90
C LYS A 158 -6.27 9.69 9.49
N LEU A 159 -6.19 10.73 10.32
CA LEU A 159 -7.33 11.56 10.69
C LEU A 159 -7.57 12.58 9.58
#